data_AF-J2X9A7-F1
#
_entry.id   AF-J2X9A7-F1
#
_cell.length_a   1.000
_cell.length_b   1.000
_cell.length_c   1.000
_cell.angle_alpha   90.00
_cell.angle_beta   90.00
_cell.angle_gamma   90.00
#
_symmetry.space_group_name_H-M   'P 1'
#
loop_
_entity.id
_entity.type
_entity.pdbx_description
1 polymer ?
#
loop_
_entity_poly.entity_id
_entity_poly.type
_entity_poly.pdbx_seq_one_letter_code
_entity_poly.pdbx_strand_id
1 'polypeptide(L)'
;MPTFQIQQDNPAIFEDANLQLSRMVEELHKCHGNHPLQHGARMHATGYLAALRMHKLVSDAAYNNLYGSLVIVHDAALAKLARASD
;
A
#
# COMPACT_ATOMS: atom_id res chain seq x y z
N MET A 1 -17.52 -17.55 24.97
CA MET A 1 -16.99 -17.48 23.59
C MET A 1 -15.53 -17.08 23.66
N PRO A 2 -14.63 -17.68 22.86
CA PRO A 2 -13.24 -17.25 22.86
C PRO A 2 -13.19 -15.85 22.26
N THR A 3 -12.85 -14.85 23.08
CA THR A 3 -12.49 -13.52 22.63
C THR A 3 -11.15 -13.61 21.93
N PHE A 4 -11.15 -13.78 20.61
CA PHE A 4 -9.95 -13.52 19.82
C PHE A 4 -9.60 -12.04 20.01
N GLN A 5 -8.56 -11.78 20.81
CA GLN A 5 -8.00 -10.45 20.92
C GLN A 5 -7.32 -10.13 19.60
N ILE A 6 -7.94 -9.28 18.81
CA ILE A 6 -7.30 -8.68 17.64
C ILE A 6 -6.15 -7.83 18.19
N GLN A 7 -4.92 -8.30 17.97
CA GLN A 7 -3.72 -7.54 18.29
C GLN A 7 -3.55 -6.44 17.25
N GLN A 8 -3.96 -5.23 17.63
CA GLN A 8 -3.67 -4.02 16.87
C GLN A 8 -2.14 -3.84 16.76
N ASP A 9 -1.67 -3.36 15.61
CA ASP A 9 -0.26 -3.11 15.32
C ASP A 9 0.61 -4.38 15.45
N ASN A 10 0.04 -5.55 15.14
CA ASN A 10 0.80 -6.81 15.09
C ASN A 10 1.86 -6.73 13.96
N PRO A 11 3.13 -7.11 14.22
CA PRO A 11 4.19 -7.11 13.21
C PRO A 11 3.82 -7.90 11.95
N ALA A 12 3.06 -8.99 12.04
CA ALA A 12 2.60 -9.76 10.88
C ALA A 12 1.70 -8.94 9.95
N ILE A 13 0.92 -7.99 10.47
CA ILE A 13 0.07 -7.09 9.69
C ILE A 13 0.93 -6.07 8.94
N PHE A 14 2.02 -5.60 9.56
CA PHE A 14 2.98 -4.72 8.89
C PHE A 14 3.75 -5.46 7.79
N GLU A 15 4.16 -6.70 8.03
CA GLU A 15 4.81 -7.52 7.00
C GLU A 15 3.88 -7.76 5.80
N ASP A 16 2.62 -8.14 6.03
CA ASP A 16 1.65 -8.32 4.95
C ASP A 16 1.35 -7.01 4.22
N ALA A 17 1.19 -5.91 4.96
CA ALA A 17 1.02 -4.58 4.36
C ALA A 17 2.22 -4.18 3.49
N ASN A 18 3.46 -4.37 3.96
CA ASN A 18 4.67 -4.09 3.20
C ASN A 18 4.80 -4.98 1.96
N LEU A 19 4.40 -6.25 2.05
CA LEU A 19 4.36 -7.16 0.91
C LEU A 19 3.35 -6.69 -0.14
N GLN A 20 2.16 -6.27 0.28
CA GLN A 20 1.16 -5.71 -0.63
C GLN A 20 1.64 -4.41 -1.29
N LEU A 21 2.31 -3.53 -0.54
CA LEU A 21 2.94 -2.33 -1.10
C LEU A 21 3.98 -2.69 -2.17
N SER A 22 4.84 -3.66 -1.89
CA SER A 22 5.87 -4.13 -2.84
C SER A 22 5.25 -4.68 -4.13
N ARG A 23 4.19 -5.50 -4.02
CA ARG A 23 3.44 -6.00 -5.17
C ARG A 23 2.82 -4.87 -5.99
N MET A 24 2.29 -3.84 -5.33
CA MET A 24 1.74 -2.68 -6.04
C MET A 24 2.82 -1.97 -6.87
N VAL A 25 4.04 -1.84 -6.36
CA VAL A 25 5.17 -1.27 -7.15
C VAL A 25 5.44 -2.09 -8.40
N GLU A 26 5.48 -3.40 -8.26
CA GLU A 26 5.68 -4.31 -9.38
C GLU A 26 4.56 -4.17 -10.42
N GLU A 27 3.31 -4.11 -9.99
CA GLU A 27 2.16 -3.91 -10.89
C GLU A 27 2.18 -2.53 -11.57
N LEU A 28 2.57 -1.47 -10.85
CA LEU A 28 2.73 -0.13 -11.42
C LEU A 28 3.83 -0.11 -12.49
N HIS A 29 4.94 -0.82 -12.28
CA HIS A 29 5.98 -0.98 -13.28
C HIS A 29 5.47 -1.75 -14.52
N LYS A 30 4.66 -2.80 -14.33
CA LYS A 30 4.08 -3.57 -15.46
C LYS A 30 3.08 -2.76 -16.26
N CYS A 31 2.35 -1.83 -15.62
CA CYS A 31 1.31 -1.02 -16.23
C CYS A 31 1.82 0.34 -16.76
N HIS A 32 3.09 0.41 -17.17
CA HIS A 32 3.68 1.65 -17.66
C HIS A 32 2.88 2.24 -18.85
N GLY A 33 2.59 3.54 -18.79
CA GLY A 33 1.81 4.24 -19.81
C GLY A 33 0.29 4.00 -19.77
N ASN A 34 -0.20 3.10 -18.92
CA ASN A 34 -1.63 2.82 -18.76
C ASN A 34 -2.19 3.50 -17.50
N HIS A 35 -2.56 4.78 -17.65
CA HIS A 35 -3.10 5.60 -16.56
C HIS A 35 -4.27 4.96 -15.78
N PRO A 36 -5.30 4.37 -16.43
CA PRO A 36 -6.37 3.68 -15.73
C PRO A 36 -5.89 2.55 -14.82
N LEU A 37 -4.96 1.71 -15.30
CA LEU A 37 -4.42 0.59 -14.50
C LEU A 37 -3.56 1.09 -13.34
N GLN A 38 -2.75 2.12 -13.55
CA GLN A 38 -1.97 2.74 -12.48
C GLN A 38 -2.86 3.33 -11.39
N HIS A 39 -3.93 4.01 -11.78
CA HIS A 39 -4.92 4.52 -10.86
C HIS A 39 -5.62 3.39 -10.10
N GLY A 40 -6.02 2.31 -10.78
CA GLY A 40 -6.62 1.14 -10.15
C GLY A 40 -5.71 0.47 -9.11
N ALA A 41 -4.43 0.27 -9.45
CA ALA A 41 -3.44 -0.29 -8.53
C ALA A 41 -3.28 0.57 -7.26
N ARG A 42 -3.23 1.90 -7.43
CA ARG A 42 -3.19 2.84 -6.30
C ARG A 42 -4.45 2.78 -5.44
N MET A 43 -5.63 2.80 -6.06
CA MET A 43 -6.90 2.73 -5.34
C MET A 43 -7.01 1.45 -4.52
N HIS A 44 -6.58 0.31 -5.08
CA HIS A 44 -6.56 -0.97 -4.38
C HIS A 44 -5.67 -0.93 -3.13
N ALA A 45 -4.44 -0.41 -3.24
CA ALA A 45 -3.53 -0.31 -2.10
C ALA A 45 -4.03 0.64 -1.01
N THR A 46 -4.56 1.81 -1.40
CA THR A 46 -5.14 2.76 -0.43
C THR A 46 -6.39 2.20 0.25
N GLY A 47 -7.24 1.46 -0.47
CA GLY A 47 -8.41 0.79 0.07
C GLY A 47 -8.06 -0.32 1.06
N TYR A 48 -7.02 -1.10 0.77
CA TYR A 48 -6.49 -2.10 1.70
C TYR A 48 -6.01 -1.47 3.02
N LEU A 49 -5.20 -0.39 2.96
CA LEU A 49 -4.76 0.32 4.16
C LEU A 49 -5.93 0.93 4.94
N ALA A 50 -6.93 1.47 4.25
CA ALA A 50 -8.14 1.99 4.88
C ALA A 50 -8.92 0.87 5.61
N ALA A 51 -9.00 -0.32 5.02
CA ALA A 51 -9.64 -1.48 5.66
C ALA A 51 -8.89 -1.91 6.93
N LEU A 52 -7.55 -1.98 6.90
CA LEU A 52 -6.75 -2.27 8.10
C LEU A 52 -7.04 -1.29 9.23
N ARG A 53 -7.14 0.01 8.91
CA ARG A 53 -7.49 1.04 9.88
C ARG A 53 -8.92 0.88 10.41
N MET A 54 -9.90 0.68 9.53
CA MET A 54 -11.31 0.54 9.90
C MET A 54 -11.55 -0.66 10.83
N HIS A 55 -10.82 -1.76 10.60
CA HIS A 55 -10.88 -2.96 11.44
C HIS A 55 -10.02 -2.88 12.71
N LYS A 56 -9.42 -1.71 13.00
CA LYS A 56 -8.51 -1.48 14.14
C LYS A 56 -7.34 -2.47 14.18
N LEU A 57 -6.90 -2.92 13.00
CA LEU A 57 -5.72 -3.77 12.83
C LEU A 57 -4.43 -2.95 12.89
N VAL A 58 -4.52 -1.68 12.51
CA VAL A 58 -3.44 -0.69 12.64
C VAL A 58 -3.95 0.57 13.32
N SER A 59 -3.11 1.19 14.13
CA SER A 59 -3.36 2.53 14.69
C SER A 59 -3.38 3.60 13.60
N ASP A 60 -3.91 4.78 13.91
CA ASP A 60 -3.84 5.95 13.03
C ASP A 60 -2.38 6.35 12.73
N ALA A 61 -1.47 6.19 13.70
CA ALA A 61 -0.05 6.44 13.51
C ALA A 61 0.58 5.43 12.54
N ALA A 62 0.29 4.14 12.71
CA ALA A 62 0.72 3.08 11.81
C ALA A 62 0.16 3.25 10.39
N TYR A 63 -1.12 3.62 10.28
CA TYR A 63 -1.75 3.95 9.00
C TYR A 63 -1.03 5.10 8.31
N ASN A 64 -0.75 6.20 9.01
CA ASN A 64 -0.07 7.36 8.42
C ASN A 64 1.35 7.00 7.95
N ASN A 65 2.07 6.16 8.71
CA ASN A 65 3.39 5.67 8.30
C ASN A 65 3.32 4.79 7.04
N LEU A 66 2.41 3.82 7.01
CA LEU A 66 2.21 2.93 5.86
C LEU A 66 1.73 3.71 4.61
N TYR A 67 0.83 4.66 4.80
CA TYR A 67 0.33 5.53 3.74
C TYR A 67 1.42 6.46 3.21
N GLY A 68 2.26 7.02 4.10
CA GLY A 68 3.43 7.82 3.70
C GLY A 68 4.40 7.00 2.85
N SER A 69 4.73 5.78 3.28
CA SER A 69 5.55 4.86 2.51
C SER A 69 4.95 4.55 1.14
N LEU A 70 3.63 4.31 1.08
CA LEU A 70 2.91 4.07 -0.17
C LEU A 70 3.06 5.25 -1.15
N VAL A 71 2.88 6.49 -0.68
CA VAL A 71 3.01 7.69 -1.51
C VAL A 71 4.45 7.87 -2.02
N ILE A 72 5.45 7.76 -1.14
CA ILE A 72 6.87 7.89 -1.51
C ILE A 72 7.24 6.87 -2.58
N VAL A 73 6.83 5.62 -2.38
CA VAL A 73 7.16 4.51 -3.26
C VAL A 73 6.44 4.63 -4.61
N HIS A 74 5.18 5.04 -4.62
CA HIS A 74 4.42 5.33 -5.83
C HIS A 74 5.07 6.47 -6.65
N ASP A 75 5.41 7.58 -5.99
CA ASP A 75 6.00 8.73 -6.66
C ASP A 75 7.41 8.41 -7.18
N ALA A 76 8.18 7.62 -6.43
CA ALA A 76 9.47 7.10 -6.89
C ALA A 76 9.33 6.17 -8.11
N ALA A 77 8.31 5.31 -8.14
CA ALA A 77 8.03 4.46 -9.30
C ALA A 77 7.64 5.29 -10.53
N LEU A 78 6.75 6.27 -10.37
CA LEU A 78 6.38 7.19 -11.45
C LEU A 78 7.58 8.02 -11.95
N ALA A 79 8.41 8.53 -11.06
CA ALA A 79 9.60 9.30 -11.44
C ALA A 79 10.62 8.46 -12.22
N LYS A 80 10.81 7.18 -11.86
CA LYS A 80 11.65 6.25 -12.62
C LYS A 80 11.08 5.97 -14.00
N LEU A 81 9.77 5.79 -14.11
CA LEU A 81 9.08 5.54 -15.37
C LEU A 81 9.14 6.74 -16.33
N ALA A 82 8.98 7.96 -15.80
CA ALA A 82 9.11 9.19 -16.58
C ALA A 82 10.52 9.33 -17.21
N ARG A 83 11.58 8.98 -16.46
CA ARG A 83 12.97 9.03 -16.95
C ARG A 83 13.33 7.90 -17.93
N ALA A 84 12.58 6.81 -17.95
CA ALA A 84 12.83 5.68 -18.84
C ALA A 84 12.15 5.85 -20.22
N SER A 85 11.38 6.93 -20.42
CA SER A 85 10.66 7.24 -21.65
C SER A 85 11.32 8.32 -22.52
N ASP A 86 12.45 8.88 -22.06
CA ASP A 86 13.35 9.77 -22.81
C ASP A 86 14.51 8.97 -23.44
#